data_AF-A0A1S2Q221-F1
#
_entry.id   AF-A0A1S2Q221-F1
#
_cell.length_a   1.000
_cell.length_b   1.000
_cell.length_c   1.000
_cell.angle_alpha   90.00
_cell.angle_beta   90.00
_cell.angle_gamma   90.00
#
_symmetry.space_group_name_H-M   'P 1'
#
loop_
_entity.id
_entity.type
_entity.pdbx_description
1 polymer ?
#
loop_
_entity_poly.entity_id
_entity_poly.type
_entity_poly.pdbx_seq_one_letter_code
_entity_poly.pdbx_strand_id
1 'polypeptide(L)' 'MSDPVELLDPLAVSDPQPNPDCDVCGALFKQWQAAKEPKSPLHNPSRALDLAVEIRRHHGSVREARR' A
#
# COMPACT_ATOMS: atom_id res chain seq x y z
N MET A 1 28.73 22.70 6.35
CA MET A 1 28.02 22.66 5.06
C MET A 1 26.87 21.70 5.25
N SER A 2 25.63 22.14 5.09
CA SER A 2 24.46 21.25 5.20
C SER A 2 24.22 20.64 3.83
N ASP A 3 24.42 19.34 3.71
CA ASP A 3 24.04 18.60 2.51
C ASP A 3 22.54 18.77 2.22
N PRO A 4 22.14 18.86 0.94
CA PRO A 4 20.73 18.96 0.58
C PRO A 4 19.98 17.70 1.01
N VAL A 5 18.86 17.90 1.71
CA VAL A 5 17.95 16.82 2.09
C VAL A 5 17.09 16.48 0.88
N GLU A 6 17.31 15.30 0.30
CA GLU A 6 16.43 14.76 -0.74
C GLU A 6 15.11 14.29 -0.11
N LEU A 7 14.04 15.06 -0.34
CA LEU A 7 12.68 14.65 -0.01
C LEU A 7 12.24 13.61 -1.04
N LEU A 8 11.98 12.38 -0.58
CA LEU A 8 11.31 11.37 -1.40
C LEU A 8 10.01 11.94 -1.95
N ASP A 9 9.73 11.68 -3.23
CA ASP A 9 8.46 12.05 -3.85
C ASP A 9 7.32 11.37 -3.06
N PRO A 10 6.44 12.14 -2.39
CA PRO A 10 5.34 11.58 -1.62
C PRO A 10 4.33 10.82 -2.49
N LEU A 11 4.38 10.97 -3.82
CA LEU A 11 3.58 10.21 -4.78
C LEU A 11 4.22 8.89 -5.17
N ALA A 12 5.51 8.67 -4.88
CA ALA A 12 6.22 7.42 -5.14
C ALA A 12 5.93 6.35 -4.06
N VAL A 13 4.68 6.25 -3.60
CA VAL A 13 4.24 5.13 -2.76
C VAL A 13 4.26 3.88 -3.63
N SER A 14 5.20 2.97 -3.34
CA SER A 14 5.29 1.69 -4.05
C SER A 14 3.98 0.91 -3.92
N ASP A 15 3.60 0.26 -5.01
CA ASP A 15 2.40 -0.57 -5.06
C ASP A 15 2.47 -1.68 -4.01
N PRO A 16 1.34 -2.00 -3.34
CA PRO A 16 1.32 -3.08 -2.37
C PRO A 16 1.56 -4.41 -3.07
N GLN A 17 2.33 -5.29 -2.42
CA GLN A 17 2.62 -6.63 -2.89
C GLN A 17 1.70 -7.63 -2.17
N PRO A 18 0.59 -8.10 -2.80
CA PRO A 18 -0.25 -9.12 -2.21
C PRO A 18 0.46 -10.48 -2.22
N ASN A 19 0.19 -11.32 -1.22
CA ASN A 19 0.60 -12.72 -1.28
C ASN A 19 -0.31 -13.48 -2.26
N PRO A 20 0.26 -14.16 -3.28
CA PRO A 20 -0.51 -14.87 -4.29
C PRO A 20 -1.36 -16.03 -3.73
N ASP A 21 -0.96 -16.62 -2.60
CA ASP A 21 -1.66 -17.75 -1.97
C ASP A 21 -2.66 -17.32 -0.90
N CYS A 22 -2.91 -16.00 -0.76
CA CYS A 22 -3.84 -15.44 0.20
C CYS A 22 -5.02 -14.76 -0.49
N ASP A 23 -6.21 -15.36 -0.38
CA ASP A 23 -7.45 -14.82 -0.95
C ASP A 23 -7.78 -13.41 -0.44
N VAL A 24 -7.46 -13.11 0.81
CA VAL A 24 -7.67 -11.78 1.42
C VAL A 24 -6.79 -10.74 0.74
N CYS A 25 -5.50 -11.03 0.56
CA CYS A 25 -4.60 -10.13 -0.18
C CYS A 25 -5.05 -9.94 -1.63
N GLY A 26 -5.49 -11.00 -2.30
CA GLY A 26 -6.04 -10.92 -3.65
C GLY A 26 -7.29 -10.02 -3.73
N ALA A 27 -8.20 -10.15 -2.77
CA ALA A 27 -9.41 -9.32 -2.69
C ALA A 27 -9.09 -7.85 -2.40
N LEU A 28 -8.20 -7.58 -1.44
CA LEU A 28 -7.76 -6.22 -1.10
C LEU A 28 -7.03 -5.56 -2.27
N PHE A 29 -6.20 -6.32 -3.01
CA PHE A 29 -5.48 -5.81 -4.17
C PHE A 29 -6.41 -5.37 -5.30
N LYS A 30 -7.47 -6.14 -5.59
CA LYS A 30 -8.49 -5.74 -6.59
C LYS A 30 -9.20 -4.44 -6.19
N GLN A 31 -9.54 -4.30 -4.91
CA GLN A 31 -10.14 -3.05 -4.40
C GLN A 31 -9.16 -1.88 -4.49
N TRP A 32 -7.88 -2.13 -4.21
CA TRP A 32 -6.82 -1.14 -4.30
C TRP A 32 -6.65 -0.64 -5.74
N GLN A 33 -6.63 -1.54 -6.73
CA GLN A 33 -6.56 -1.17 -8.15
C GLN A 33 -7.71 -0.26 -8.56
N ALA A 34 -8.95 -0.61 -8.16
CA ALA A 34 -10.13 0.20 -8.47
C ALA A 34 -10.13 1.57 -7.76
N ALA A 35 -9.54 1.66 -6.56
CA ALA A 35 -9.42 2.91 -5.81
C ALA A 35 -8.28 3.81 -6.31
N LYS A 36 -7.18 3.23 -6.81
CA LYS A 36 -6.04 3.98 -7.34
C LYS A 36 -6.29 4.57 -8.73
N GLU A 37 -7.03 3.87 -9.59
CA GLU A 37 -7.26 4.28 -10.99
C GLU A 37 -8.09 5.59 -11.09
N PRO A 38 -7.54 6.69 -11.62
CA PRO A 38 -8.24 7.99 -11.70
C PRO A 38 -9.53 7.97 -12.52
N LYS A 39 -9.63 7.05 -13.49
CA LYS A 39 -10.82 6.92 -14.36
C LYS A 39 -11.89 5.99 -13.78
N SER A 40 -11.62 5.35 -12.64
CA SER A 40 -12.56 4.46 -11.98
C SER A 40 -13.64 5.27 -11.26
N PRO A 41 -14.93 4.86 -11.31
CA PRO A 41 -15.97 5.46 -10.46
C PRO A 41 -15.71 5.22 -8.96
N LEU A 42 -14.81 4.30 -8.63
CA LEU A 42 -14.38 3.99 -7.26
C LEU A 42 -13.09 4.71 -6.87
N HIS A 43 -12.58 5.62 -7.70
CA HIS A 43 -11.34 6.35 -7.42
C HIS A 43 -11.42 7.08 -6.08
N ASN A 44 -10.51 6.71 -5.17
CA ASN A 44 -10.38 7.32 -3.87
C ASN A 44 -8.93 7.11 -3.37
N PRO A 45 -8.06 8.14 -3.44
CA PRO A 45 -6.65 8.00 -3.11
C PRO A 45 -6.41 7.68 -1.62
N SER A 46 -7.24 8.20 -0.71
CA SER A 46 -7.16 7.88 0.72
C SER A 46 -7.46 6.39 0.96
N ARG A 47 -8.52 5.87 0.34
CA ARG A 47 -8.87 4.45 0.43
C ARG A 47 -7.81 3.55 -0.21
N ALA A 48 -7.21 3.98 -1.32
CA ALA A 48 -6.09 3.25 -1.91
C ALA A 48 -4.90 3.17 -0.93
N LEU A 49 -4.61 4.24 -0.19
CA LEU A 49 -3.55 4.21 0.83
C LEU A 49 -3.88 3.24 1.97
N ASP A 50 -5.11 3.28 2.48
CA ASP A 50 -5.56 2.37 3.55
C ASP A 50 -5.45 0.90 3.13
N LEU A 51 -5.91 0.57 1.92
CA LEU A 51 -5.81 -0.78 1.36
C LEU A 51 -4.35 -1.21 1.17
N ALA A 52 -3.47 -0.31 0.73
CA ALA A 52 -2.06 -0.63 0.58
C ALA A 52 -1.37 -0.88 1.93
N VAL A 53 -1.74 -0.14 2.98
CA VAL A 53 -1.29 -0.39 4.35
C VAL A 53 -1.81 -1.74 4.84
N GLU A 54 -3.08 -2.06 4.60
CA GLU A 54 -3.69 -3.32 5.01
C GLU A 54 -3.01 -4.53 4.35
N ILE A 55 -2.79 -4.50 3.03
CA ILE A 55 -2.08 -5.58 2.30
C ILE A 55 -0.68 -5.80 2.88
N ARG A 56 0.06 -4.72 3.18
CA ARG A 56 1.39 -4.80 3.78
C ARG A 56 1.37 -5.37 5.19
N ARG A 57 0.36 -5.03 5.99
CA ARG A 57 0.21 -5.52 7.37
C ARG A 57 -0.28 -6.96 7.42
N HIS A 58 -1.09 -7.39 6.45
CA HIS A 58 -1.71 -8.71 6.44
C HIS A 58 -0.68 -9.85 6.50
N HIS A 59 0.46 -9.68 5.83
CA HIS A 59 1.61 -10.60 5.96
C HIS A 59 2.79 -10.01 6.76
N GLY A 60 2.74 -8.72 7.08
CA GLY A 60 3.82 -7.97 7.72
C GLY A 60 3.93 -8.13 9.24
N SER A 61 3.14 -8.98 9.90
CA SER A 61 3.24 -9.18 11.36
C SER A 61 3.76 -10.57 11.74
N VAL A 62 5.08 -10.73 11.69
CA VAL A 62 5.87 -11.20 12.85
C VAL A 62 7.21 -10.44 12.87
N ARG A 63 7.17 -9.12 13.07
CA ARG A 63 8.34 -8.36 13.56
C ARG A 63 8.02 -7.44 14.73
N GLU A 64 7.01 -7.81 15.53
CA GLU A 64 6.91 -7.44 16.94
C GLU A 64 6.89 -8.70 17.82
N ALA A 65 7.84 -9.60 17.57
CA ALA A 65 8.31 -10.51 18.60
C ALA A 65 9.39 -9.78 19.41
N ARG A 66 8.98 -9.15 20.51
CA ARG A 66 9.74 -9.02 21.77
C ARG A 66 11.20 -8.55 21.65
N ARG A 67 11.47 -7.26 21.91
CA ARG A 67 12.62 -6.86 22.74
C ARG A 67 12.47 -5.47 23.33
#